data_AF-A0A3B1JCE9-F1
#
_entry.id   AF-A0A3B1JCE9-F1
#
_cell.length_a   1.000
_cell.length_b   1.000
_cell.length_c   1.000
_cell.angle_alpha   90.00
_cell.angle_beta   90.00
_cell.angle_gamma   90.00
#
_symmetry.space_group_name_H-M   'P 1'
#
loop_
_entity.id
_entity.type
_entity.pdbx_description
1 polymer ?
#
loop_
_entity_poly.entity_id
_entity_poly.type
_entity_poly.pdbx_seq_one_letter_code
_entity_poly.pdbx_strand_id
1 'polypeptide(L)'
;KLGSFQSKVAQQASSSRDLSSKLVQSEEDKLKISKDLVEAQIETNKLREQYEEEIFQLKNKVLTQDEAISSVEAESERLKLEAESLKAELGVTRGQSQELEEEYGSLKSSFLSVSEALEQEITHSDQLSEELLTLAHTHDTLLRERQRSHKHTLEVERVRALLSRVSHSRVRVRTYVSMGKDQQENKRAIRSTQQELAQQSAALITSQFQLKEVEAENSKLQNHLKDLNQEYRARLTHYIHDITADVGGRLKEFVDSMLREVRGSYRSREEQLTSSVRNYRSRLNKLNNTHQLLLIAYRMQREQILARAAGDGGLEAGPPEATFSPGESEIRGETERELQRLREDKQSLEKQLTAAQQQVCAHFYLLSEEAWTDIRSQLRDMANTEAQERERLQLVSRAVLAEQQVCELQEYVDNHLGSRYKLEVTRLRRMLGLEAGRSQSAELPKPRPQNTSLRNTSKEI
;
A
#
# COMPACT_ATOMS: atom_id res chain seq x y z
N LYS A 1 50.24 93.53 -73.87
CA LYS A 1 49.08 92.62 -74.06
C LYS A 1 49.27 91.23 -73.43
N LEU A 2 50.48 90.69 -73.24
CA LEU A 2 50.68 89.36 -72.60
C LEU A 2 50.32 89.26 -71.10
N GLY A 3 50.59 90.28 -70.28
CA GLY A 3 50.38 90.20 -68.82
C GLY A 3 48.91 90.07 -68.37
N SER A 4 47.95 90.64 -69.12
CA SER A 4 46.51 90.50 -68.84
C SER A 4 46.00 89.09 -69.12
N PHE A 5 46.51 88.43 -70.17
CA PHE A 5 46.20 87.02 -70.44
C PHE A 5 46.79 86.11 -69.36
N GLN A 6 48.02 86.37 -68.91
CA GLN A 6 48.67 85.60 -67.85
C GLN A 6 47.92 85.72 -66.50
N SER A 7 47.46 86.92 -66.15
CA SER A 7 46.64 87.16 -64.95
C SER A 7 45.26 86.49 -65.02
N LYS A 8 44.60 86.49 -66.19
CA LYS A 8 43.34 85.77 -66.41
C LYS A 8 43.54 84.26 -66.35
N VAL A 9 44.61 83.73 -66.93
CA VAL A 9 44.98 82.30 -66.85
C VAL A 9 45.27 81.91 -65.39
N ALA A 10 45.95 82.77 -64.62
CA ALA A 10 46.21 82.54 -63.20
C ALA A 10 44.92 82.58 -62.35
N GLN A 11 44.00 83.52 -62.60
CA GLN A 11 42.67 83.56 -61.96
C GLN A 11 41.77 82.39 -62.36
N GLN A 12 41.87 81.94 -63.60
CA GLN A 12 41.14 80.78 -64.11
C GLN A 12 41.70 79.49 -63.50
N ALA A 13 43.02 79.40 -63.34
CA ALA A 13 43.66 78.30 -62.62
C ALA A 13 43.33 78.31 -61.12
N SER A 14 43.26 79.47 -60.47
CA SER A 14 42.90 79.57 -59.05
C SER A 14 41.42 79.23 -58.80
N SER A 15 40.50 79.76 -59.61
CA SER A 15 39.08 79.40 -59.53
C SER A 15 38.82 77.93 -59.88
N SER A 16 39.54 77.35 -60.83
CA SER A 16 39.49 75.90 -61.10
C SER A 16 40.00 75.08 -59.91
N ARG A 17 41.02 75.56 -59.19
CA ARG A 17 41.57 74.91 -58.00
C ARG A 17 40.60 75.01 -56.80
N ASP A 18 39.94 76.16 -56.63
CA ASP A 18 38.94 76.39 -55.58
C ASP A 18 37.63 75.61 -55.83
N LEU A 19 37.23 75.45 -57.09
CA LEU A 19 36.09 74.59 -57.45
C LEU A 19 36.44 73.12 -57.20
N SER A 20 37.66 72.69 -57.54
CA SER A 20 38.14 71.34 -57.24
C SER A 20 38.19 71.07 -55.73
N SER A 21 38.64 72.03 -54.92
CA SER A 21 38.71 71.85 -53.46
C SER A 21 37.33 71.78 -52.81
N LYS A 22 36.37 72.61 -53.25
CA LYS A 22 34.97 72.53 -52.80
C LYS A 22 34.28 71.23 -53.21
N LEU A 23 34.57 70.74 -54.42
CA LEU A 23 34.06 69.45 -54.88
C LEU A 23 34.56 68.32 -53.98
N VAL A 24 35.88 68.29 -53.71
CA VAL A 24 36.52 67.36 -52.79
C VAL A 24 35.89 67.45 -51.40
N GLN A 25 35.72 68.64 -50.83
CA GLN A 25 35.06 68.80 -49.52
C GLN A 25 33.61 68.28 -49.53
N SER A 26 32.85 68.52 -50.61
CA SER A 26 31.48 67.98 -50.69
C SER A 26 31.46 66.46 -50.82
N GLU A 27 32.46 65.86 -51.47
CA GLU A 27 32.62 64.41 -51.54
C GLU A 27 33.03 63.84 -50.18
N GLU A 28 33.94 64.50 -49.45
CA GLU A 28 34.31 64.15 -48.09
C GLU A 28 33.12 64.23 -47.13
N ASP A 29 32.32 65.29 -47.20
CA ASP A 29 31.11 65.45 -46.37
C ASP A 29 30.04 64.41 -46.72
N LYS A 30 29.85 64.08 -48.01
CA LYS A 30 28.96 62.98 -48.42
C LYS A 30 29.45 61.64 -47.91
N LEU A 31 30.75 61.37 -48.01
CA LEU A 31 31.35 60.14 -47.48
C LEU A 31 31.14 60.07 -45.96
N LYS A 32 31.34 61.19 -45.24
CA LYS A 32 31.09 61.27 -43.80
C LYS A 32 29.64 60.99 -43.44
N ILE A 33 28.67 61.64 -44.10
CA ILE A 33 27.24 61.39 -43.87
C ILE A 33 26.88 59.94 -44.21
N SER A 34 27.41 59.39 -45.31
CA SER A 34 27.16 57.99 -45.68
C SER A 34 27.74 57.01 -44.67
N LYS A 35 28.90 57.32 -44.09
CA LYS A 35 29.52 56.55 -43.02
C LYS A 35 28.67 56.62 -41.74
N ASP A 36 28.30 57.82 -41.29
CA ASP A 36 27.48 58.02 -40.09
C ASP A 36 26.10 57.33 -40.22
N LEU A 37 25.50 57.35 -41.42
CA LEU A 37 24.26 56.62 -41.71
C LEU A 37 24.44 55.10 -41.58
N VAL A 38 25.53 54.56 -42.13
CA VAL A 38 25.84 53.12 -42.00
C VAL A 38 26.12 52.75 -40.55
N GLU A 39 26.84 53.59 -39.79
CA GLU A 39 27.09 53.37 -38.36
C GLU A 39 25.78 53.35 -37.57
N ALA A 40 24.88 54.33 -37.78
CA ALA A 40 23.56 54.35 -37.14
C ALA A 40 22.70 53.13 -37.53
N GLN A 41 22.78 52.65 -38.78
CA GLN A 41 22.09 51.45 -39.23
C GLN A 41 22.64 50.20 -38.55
N ILE A 42 23.96 50.11 -38.37
CA ILE A 42 24.61 49.02 -37.65
C ILE A 42 24.20 49.04 -36.17
N GLU A 43 24.21 50.19 -35.52
CA GLU A 43 23.79 50.33 -34.11
C GLU A 43 22.31 49.97 -33.93
N THR A 44 21.44 50.43 -34.83
CA THR A 44 20.01 50.07 -34.81
C THR A 44 19.81 48.57 -34.97
N ASN A 45 20.53 47.94 -35.89
CA ASN A 45 20.45 46.48 -36.07
C ASN A 45 20.98 45.73 -34.85
N LYS A 46 22.08 46.18 -34.23
CA LYS A 46 22.60 45.59 -32.98
C LYS A 46 21.58 45.66 -31.84
N LEU A 47 20.93 46.80 -31.64
CA LEU A 47 19.87 46.95 -30.65
C LEU A 47 18.68 46.04 -30.97
N ARG A 48 18.29 45.93 -32.25
CA ARG A 48 17.22 45.03 -32.67
C ARG A 48 17.53 43.57 -32.35
N GLU A 49 18.76 43.13 -32.63
CA GLU A 49 19.24 41.79 -32.33
C GLU A 49 19.21 41.51 -30.81
N GLN A 50 19.67 42.46 -29.99
CA GLN A 50 19.59 42.36 -28.52
C GLN A 50 18.14 42.22 -28.03
N TYR A 51 17.20 43.01 -28.56
CA TYR A 51 15.79 42.89 -28.20
C TYR A 51 15.19 41.57 -28.67
N GLU A 52 15.54 41.08 -29.86
CA GLU A 52 15.10 39.77 -30.35
C GLU A 52 15.61 38.63 -29.45
N GLU A 53 16.86 38.72 -28.97
CA GLU A 53 17.43 37.77 -28.00
C GLU A 53 16.73 37.84 -26.64
N GLU A 54 16.50 39.03 -26.08
CA GLU A 54 15.79 39.21 -24.81
C GLU A 54 14.35 38.68 -24.88
N ILE A 55 13.64 38.98 -25.99
CA ILE A 55 12.29 38.45 -26.22
C ILE A 55 12.30 36.93 -26.28
N PHE A 56 13.28 36.33 -26.96
CA PHE A 56 13.42 34.88 -27.02
C PHE A 56 13.69 34.27 -25.65
N GLN A 57 14.59 34.86 -24.86
CA GLN A 57 14.87 34.42 -23.49
C GLN A 57 13.65 34.54 -22.58
N LEU A 58 12.93 35.66 -22.64
CA LEU A 58 11.70 35.86 -21.86
C LEU A 58 10.61 34.88 -22.26
N LYS A 59 10.43 34.64 -23.56
CA LYS A 59 9.47 33.66 -24.06
C LYS A 59 9.76 32.26 -23.54
N ASN A 60 11.03 31.83 -23.54
CA ASN A 60 11.42 30.55 -22.99
C ASN A 60 11.16 30.47 -21.47
N LYS A 61 11.42 31.56 -20.73
CA LYS A 61 11.10 31.62 -19.29
C LYS A 61 9.61 31.53 -19.01
N VAL A 62 8.77 32.18 -19.82
CA VAL A 62 7.31 32.09 -19.69
C VAL A 62 6.84 30.67 -19.97
N LEU A 63 7.36 30.02 -21.02
CA LEU A 63 7.01 28.62 -21.32
C LEU A 63 7.39 27.66 -20.19
N THR A 64 8.59 27.78 -19.62
CA THR A 64 8.99 26.91 -18.50
C THR A 64 8.18 27.19 -17.23
N GLN A 65 7.78 28.45 -17.00
CA GLN A 65 6.88 28.80 -15.91
C GLN A 65 5.47 28.25 -16.14
N ASP A 66 4.92 28.32 -17.35
CA ASP A 66 3.60 27.77 -17.70
C ASP A 66 3.57 26.24 -17.56
N GLU A 67 4.64 25.55 -17.95
CA GLU A 67 4.80 24.12 -17.69
C GLU A 67 4.82 23.79 -16.20
N ALA A 68 5.54 24.57 -15.39
CA ALA A 68 5.59 24.40 -13.94
C ALA A 68 4.22 24.66 -13.28
N ILE A 69 3.50 25.71 -13.70
CA ILE A 69 2.14 26.03 -13.22
C ILE A 69 1.20 24.87 -13.55
N SER A 70 1.22 24.36 -14.80
CA SER A 70 0.38 23.24 -15.22
C SER A 70 0.65 21.98 -14.39
N SER A 71 1.92 21.72 -14.07
CA SER A 71 2.30 20.60 -13.18
C SER A 71 1.76 20.78 -11.77
N VAL A 72 1.89 21.98 -11.20
CA VAL A 72 1.38 22.29 -9.85
C VAL A 72 -0.14 22.23 -9.79
N GLU A 73 -0.85 22.67 -10.83
CA GLU A 73 -2.30 22.56 -10.94
C GLU A 73 -2.75 21.10 -10.98
N ALA A 74 -2.08 20.25 -11.76
CA ALA A 74 -2.37 18.81 -11.79
C ALA A 74 -2.15 18.13 -10.42
N GLU A 75 -1.09 18.49 -9.71
CA GLU A 75 -0.85 17.99 -8.36
C GLU A 75 -1.89 18.51 -7.36
N SER A 76 -2.32 19.77 -7.48
CA SER A 76 -3.37 20.35 -6.66
C SER A 76 -4.68 19.60 -6.83
N GLU A 77 -5.09 19.31 -8.07
CA GLU A 77 -6.30 18.52 -8.34
C GLU A 77 -6.19 17.10 -7.80
N ARG A 78 -5.02 16.45 -7.94
CA ARG A 78 -4.78 15.13 -7.34
C ARG A 78 -4.96 15.16 -5.81
N LEU A 79 -4.36 16.13 -5.14
CA LEU A 79 -4.44 16.28 -3.69
C LEU A 79 -5.87 16.62 -3.22
N LYS A 80 -6.64 17.39 -4.00
CA LYS A 80 -8.06 17.63 -3.72
C LYS A 80 -8.87 16.35 -3.74
N LEU A 81 -8.69 15.51 -4.77
CA LEU A 81 -9.37 14.21 -4.87
C LEU A 81 -8.99 13.27 -3.71
N GLU A 82 -7.72 13.25 -3.33
CA GLU A 82 -7.26 12.47 -2.17
C GLU A 82 -7.87 12.98 -0.86
N ALA A 83 -7.92 14.30 -0.66
CA ALA A 83 -8.57 14.91 0.50
C ALA A 83 -10.08 14.62 0.56
N GLU A 84 -10.77 14.62 -0.57
CA GLU A 84 -12.18 14.23 -0.67
C GLU A 84 -12.40 12.75 -0.34
N SER A 85 -11.51 11.87 -0.83
CA SER A 85 -11.53 10.44 -0.50
C SER A 85 -11.33 10.20 1.00
N LEU A 86 -10.30 10.80 1.59
CA LEU A 86 -10.01 10.69 3.01
C LEU A 86 -11.16 11.26 3.86
N LYS A 87 -11.79 12.35 3.42
CA LYS A 87 -12.97 12.92 4.08
C LYS A 87 -14.17 11.97 4.03
N ALA A 88 -14.36 11.25 2.93
CA ALA A 88 -15.41 10.23 2.81
C ALA A 88 -15.13 9.04 3.75
N GLU A 89 -13.90 8.55 3.81
CA GLU A 89 -13.48 7.48 4.73
C GLU A 89 -13.64 7.90 6.21
N LEU A 90 -13.28 9.14 6.55
CA LEU A 90 -13.53 9.72 7.87
C LEU A 90 -15.03 9.80 8.20
N GLY A 91 -15.87 10.10 7.20
CA GLY A 91 -17.32 10.07 7.34
C GLY A 91 -17.84 8.69 7.70
N VAL A 92 -17.35 7.65 7.01
CA VAL A 92 -17.73 6.24 7.27
C VAL A 92 -17.29 5.79 8.66
N THR A 93 -16.03 6.03 9.03
CA THR A 93 -15.51 5.64 10.35
C THR A 93 -16.22 6.38 11.48
N ARG A 94 -16.57 7.65 11.30
CA ARG A 94 -17.41 8.40 12.24
C ARG A 94 -18.79 7.78 12.38
N GLY A 95 -19.42 7.39 11.27
CA GLY A 95 -20.70 6.67 11.28
C GLY A 95 -20.62 5.36 12.07
N GLN A 96 -19.61 4.54 11.81
CA GLN A 96 -19.35 3.31 12.56
C GLN A 96 -19.15 3.55 14.07
N SER A 97 -18.47 4.65 14.43
CA SER A 97 -18.26 5.01 15.83
C SER A 97 -19.58 5.39 16.51
N GLN A 98 -20.45 6.11 15.79
CA GLN A 98 -21.79 6.47 16.28
C GLN A 98 -22.69 5.23 16.43
N GLU A 99 -22.67 4.32 15.46
CA GLU A 99 -23.41 3.05 15.55
C GLU A 99 -22.97 2.23 16.78
N LEU A 100 -21.66 2.12 17.02
CA LEU A 100 -21.12 1.44 18.21
C LEU A 100 -21.52 2.13 19.51
N GLU A 101 -21.56 3.47 19.54
CA GLU A 101 -22.03 4.23 20.70
C GLU A 101 -23.51 3.98 20.98
N GLU A 102 -24.35 3.91 19.93
CA GLU A 102 -25.78 3.60 20.04
C GLU A 102 -26.02 2.15 20.51
N GLU A 103 -25.25 1.19 19.97
CA GLU A 103 -25.29 -0.20 20.42
C GLU A 103 -24.86 -0.32 21.89
N TYR A 104 -23.77 0.34 22.29
CA TYR A 104 -23.32 0.37 23.68
C TYR A 104 -24.36 1.04 24.59
N GLY A 105 -25.00 2.12 24.14
CA GLY A 105 -26.09 2.77 24.86
C GLY A 105 -27.29 1.83 25.07
N SER A 106 -27.70 1.12 24.01
CA SER A 106 -28.79 0.14 24.05
C SER A 106 -28.46 -1.03 24.98
N LEU A 107 -27.23 -1.56 24.88
CA LEU A 107 -26.75 -2.64 25.71
C LEU A 107 -26.68 -2.23 27.19
N LYS A 108 -26.18 -1.02 27.49
CA LYS A 108 -26.16 -0.47 28.85
C LYS A 108 -27.57 -0.33 29.42
N SER A 109 -28.54 0.15 28.64
CA SER A 109 -29.95 0.21 29.06
C SER A 109 -30.51 -1.19 29.37
N SER A 110 -30.18 -2.18 28.54
CA SER A 110 -30.59 -3.57 28.80
C SER A 110 -29.97 -4.11 30.08
N PHE A 111 -28.68 -3.88 30.33
CA PHE A 111 -28.02 -4.28 31.58
C PHE A 111 -28.68 -3.63 32.81
N LEU A 112 -28.95 -2.32 32.75
CA LEU A 112 -29.64 -1.62 33.84
C LEU A 112 -31.02 -2.23 34.12
N SER A 113 -31.81 -2.55 33.09
CA SER A 113 -33.12 -3.19 33.27
C SER A 113 -33.03 -4.56 33.94
N VAL A 114 -31.99 -5.35 33.61
CA VAL A 114 -31.76 -6.67 34.23
C VAL A 114 -31.29 -6.52 35.67
N SER A 115 -30.43 -5.53 35.96
CA SER A 115 -30.02 -5.20 37.33
C SER A 115 -31.21 -4.77 38.18
N GLU A 116 -32.09 -3.92 37.67
CA GLU A 116 -33.31 -3.50 38.36
C GLU A 116 -34.25 -4.70 38.61
N ALA A 117 -34.42 -5.61 37.64
CA ALA A 117 -35.21 -6.82 37.82
C ALA A 117 -34.61 -7.76 38.89
N LEU A 118 -33.28 -7.89 38.92
CA LEU A 118 -32.58 -8.67 39.95
C LEU A 118 -32.77 -8.06 41.33
N GLU A 119 -32.65 -6.74 41.47
CA GLU A 119 -32.91 -6.05 42.74
C GLU A 119 -34.34 -6.27 43.20
N GLN A 120 -35.32 -6.20 42.29
CA GLN A 120 -36.72 -6.52 42.60
C GLN A 120 -36.89 -7.97 43.07
N GLU A 121 -36.25 -8.94 42.43
CA GLU A 121 -36.32 -10.35 42.84
C GLU A 121 -35.66 -10.62 44.20
N ILE A 122 -34.56 -9.92 44.51
CA ILE A 122 -33.94 -9.94 45.84
C ILE A 122 -34.93 -9.39 46.88
N THR A 123 -35.53 -8.22 46.63
CA THR A 123 -36.51 -7.64 47.58
C THR A 123 -37.73 -8.53 47.76
N HIS A 124 -38.18 -9.23 46.71
CA HIS A 124 -39.27 -10.20 46.80
C HIS A 124 -38.88 -11.45 47.59
N SER A 125 -37.66 -11.97 47.39
CA SER A 125 -37.12 -13.08 48.18
C SER A 125 -37.00 -12.72 49.66
N ASP A 126 -36.57 -11.49 49.97
CA ASP A 126 -36.48 -10.98 51.33
C ASP A 126 -37.88 -10.89 51.97
N GLN A 127 -38.87 -10.36 51.25
CA GLN A 127 -40.27 -10.33 51.70
C GLN A 127 -40.82 -11.73 51.98
N LEU A 128 -40.58 -12.69 51.07
CA LEU A 128 -41.01 -14.08 51.28
C LEU A 128 -40.31 -14.71 52.50
N SER A 129 -39.05 -14.38 52.73
CA SER A 129 -38.32 -14.84 53.90
C SER A 129 -38.89 -14.28 55.21
N GLU A 130 -39.31 -13.02 55.24
CA GLU A 130 -40.01 -12.40 56.36
C GLU A 130 -41.39 -13.04 56.59
N GLU A 131 -42.15 -13.29 55.51
CA GLU A 131 -43.42 -14.00 55.58
C GLU A 131 -43.25 -15.41 56.16
N LEU A 132 -42.23 -16.16 55.73
CA LEU A 132 -41.92 -17.48 56.27
C LEU A 132 -41.51 -17.41 57.75
N LEU A 133 -40.76 -16.38 58.17
CA LEU A 133 -40.41 -16.17 59.57
C LEU A 133 -41.65 -15.86 60.42
N THR A 134 -42.54 -14.98 59.95
CA THR A 134 -43.80 -14.70 60.66
C THR A 134 -44.66 -15.96 60.74
N LEU A 135 -44.77 -16.74 59.65
CA LEU A 135 -45.49 -18.01 59.64
C LEU A 135 -44.87 -19.01 60.62
N ALA A 136 -43.54 -19.15 60.66
CA ALA A 136 -42.84 -19.99 61.63
C ALA A 136 -43.12 -19.53 63.07
N HIS A 137 -43.12 -18.23 63.34
CA HIS A 137 -43.50 -17.69 64.64
C HIS A 137 -44.95 -18.00 65.00
N THR A 138 -45.90 -17.88 64.05
CA THR A 138 -47.31 -18.27 64.29
C THR A 138 -47.45 -19.78 64.51
N HIS A 139 -46.69 -20.60 63.79
CA HIS A 139 -46.68 -22.04 64.00
C HIS A 139 -46.12 -22.40 65.38
N ASP A 140 -45.06 -21.73 65.82
CA ASP A 140 -44.48 -21.92 67.16
C ASP A 140 -45.42 -21.45 68.27
N THR A 141 -46.15 -20.35 68.11
CA THR A 141 -47.17 -19.93 69.08
C THR A 141 -48.30 -20.94 69.13
N LEU A 142 -48.80 -21.40 67.98
CA LEU A 142 -49.80 -22.47 67.91
C LEU A 142 -49.29 -23.78 68.49
N LEU A 143 -48.01 -24.14 68.30
CA LEU A 143 -47.42 -25.31 68.94
C LEU A 143 -47.35 -25.14 70.46
N ARG A 144 -46.99 -23.97 70.97
CA ARG A 144 -47.02 -23.69 72.42
C ARG A 144 -48.44 -23.76 72.97
N GLU A 145 -49.43 -23.22 72.26
CA GLU A 145 -50.84 -23.36 72.60
C GLU A 145 -51.31 -24.81 72.54
N ARG A 146 -50.94 -25.54 71.49
CA ARG A 146 -51.20 -26.97 71.36
C ARG A 146 -50.51 -27.77 72.45
N GLN A 147 -49.32 -27.39 72.91
CA GLN A 147 -48.64 -28.01 74.04
C GLN A 147 -49.31 -27.67 75.37
N ARG A 148 -49.82 -26.45 75.56
CA ARG A 148 -50.64 -26.08 76.74
C ARG A 148 -51.96 -26.85 76.74
N SER A 149 -52.66 -26.87 75.61
CA SER A 149 -53.83 -27.71 75.37
C SER A 149 -53.46 -29.19 75.53
N HIS A 150 -52.28 -29.63 75.10
CA HIS A 150 -51.83 -31.00 75.25
C HIS A 150 -51.58 -31.32 76.71
N LYS A 151 -51.01 -30.41 77.52
CA LYS A 151 -50.90 -30.55 78.98
C LYS A 151 -52.29 -30.66 79.62
N HIS A 152 -53.25 -29.82 79.21
CA HIS A 152 -54.65 -29.97 79.65
C HIS A 152 -55.26 -31.30 79.20
N THR A 153 -55.03 -31.74 77.97
CA THR A 153 -55.47 -33.05 77.49
C THR A 153 -54.67 -34.19 78.09
N LEU A 154 -53.45 -33.99 78.61
CA LEU A 154 -52.63 -34.98 79.33
C LEU A 154 -53.05 -35.07 80.79
N GLU A 155 -53.64 -34.03 81.36
CA GLU A 155 -54.43 -34.13 82.59
C GLU A 155 -55.71 -34.93 82.32
N VAL A 156 -56.41 -34.65 81.20
CA VAL A 156 -57.57 -35.45 80.74
C VAL A 156 -57.17 -36.85 80.29
N GLU A 157 -55.97 -37.05 79.77
CA GLU A 157 -55.40 -38.33 79.34
C GLU A 157 -54.64 -39.01 80.47
N ARG A 158 -54.29 -38.38 81.59
CA ARG A 158 -53.99 -39.11 82.83
C ARG A 158 -55.27 -39.78 83.32
N VAL A 159 -56.38 -39.05 83.25
CA VAL A 159 -57.73 -39.58 83.46
C VAL A 159 -58.12 -40.60 82.38
N ARG A 160 -57.68 -40.43 81.12
CA ARG A 160 -57.93 -41.37 80.00
C ARG A 160 -56.87 -42.46 79.79
N ALA A 161 -55.70 -42.41 80.43
CA ALA A 161 -54.59 -43.38 80.35
C ALA A 161 -54.69 -44.41 81.47
N LEU A 162 -55.43 -44.09 82.53
CA LEU A 162 -56.15 -45.09 83.29
C LEU A 162 -57.09 -45.92 82.39
N LEU A 163 -57.70 -45.33 81.35
CA LEU A 163 -58.59 -46.01 80.39
C LEU A 163 -57.88 -46.59 79.15
N SER A 164 -56.74 -46.03 78.73
CA SER A 164 -56.12 -46.29 77.40
C SER A 164 -54.79 -47.05 77.45
N ARG A 165 -54.42 -47.63 78.61
CA ARG A 165 -53.41 -48.72 78.73
C ARG A 165 -53.69 -49.93 77.81
N VAL A 166 -54.80 -49.88 77.08
CA VAL A 166 -55.33 -50.86 76.13
C VAL A 166 -54.87 -50.63 74.67
N SER A 167 -54.29 -49.49 74.29
CA SER A 167 -54.22 -49.10 72.85
C SER A 167 -52.83 -49.05 72.18
N HIS A 168 -51.77 -49.56 72.81
CA HIS A 168 -50.37 -49.43 72.31
C HIS A 168 -49.95 -50.44 71.22
N SER A 169 -50.87 -51.05 70.47
CA SER A 169 -50.52 -51.99 69.39
C SER A 169 -50.42 -51.39 67.97
N ARG A 170 -50.68 -50.08 67.77
CA ARG A 170 -50.80 -49.49 66.40
C ARG A 170 -49.60 -48.71 65.86
N VAL A 171 -48.62 -48.32 66.68
CA VAL A 171 -47.51 -47.44 66.24
C VAL A 171 -46.44 -48.17 65.41
N ARG A 172 -46.29 -49.49 65.61
CA ARG A 172 -45.29 -50.30 64.89
C ARG A 172 -45.55 -50.46 63.39
N VAL A 173 -46.77 -50.29 62.89
CA VAL A 173 -47.08 -50.47 61.46
C VAL A 173 -46.72 -49.21 60.64
N ARG A 174 -46.69 -48.03 61.25
CA ARG A 174 -46.47 -46.75 60.56
C ARG A 174 -45.01 -46.52 60.13
N THR A 175 -44.05 -47.05 60.88
CA THR A 175 -42.60 -46.90 60.61
C THR A 175 -42.09 -47.79 59.49
N TYR A 176 -42.67 -48.99 59.29
CA TYR A 176 -42.32 -49.84 58.15
C TYR A 176 -42.84 -49.27 56.82
N VAL A 177 -43.94 -48.52 56.83
CA VAL A 177 -44.50 -47.87 55.64
C VAL A 177 -43.69 -46.63 55.22
N SER A 178 -43.11 -45.86 56.16
CA SER A 178 -42.24 -44.74 55.81
C SER A 178 -40.92 -45.23 55.21
N MET A 179 -40.29 -46.24 55.82
CA MET A 179 -39.06 -46.83 55.29
C MET A 179 -39.23 -47.43 53.89
N GLY A 180 -40.39 -48.00 53.58
CA GLY A 180 -40.71 -48.52 52.24
C GLY A 180 -40.90 -47.41 51.19
N LYS A 181 -41.40 -46.23 51.58
CA LYS A 181 -41.51 -45.07 50.69
C LYS A 181 -40.15 -44.47 50.40
N ASP A 182 -39.31 -44.29 51.41
CA ASP A 182 -37.95 -43.74 51.27
C ASP A 182 -37.08 -44.64 50.38
N GLN A 183 -37.19 -45.97 50.53
CA GLN A 183 -36.48 -46.92 49.68
C GLN A 183 -36.95 -46.86 48.21
N GLN A 184 -38.23 -46.60 47.97
CA GLN A 184 -38.77 -46.46 46.62
C GLN A 184 -38.38 -45.12 45.99
N GLU A 185 -38.34 -44.04 46.77
CA GLU A 185 -37.86 -42.73 46.32
C GLU A 185 -36.38 -42.76 45.99
N ASN A 186 -35.54 -43.40 46.81
CA ASN A 186 -34.13 -43.59 46.53
C ASN A 186 -33.91 -44.40 45.23
N LYS A 187 -34.70 -45.46 45.00
CA LYS A 187 -34.67 -46.20 43.72
C LYS A 187 -35.07 -45.36 42.51
N ARG A 188 -35.98 -44.40 42.66
CA ARG A 188 -36.34 -43.46 41.58
C ARG A 188 -35.21 -42.45 41.34
N ALA A 189 -34.60 -41.92 42.39
CA ALA A 189 -33.48 -40.99 42.30
C ALA A 189 -32.28 -41.63 41.56
N ILE A 190 -31.91 -42.87 41.91
CA ILE A 190 -30.83 -43.61 41.22
C ILE A 190 -31.12 -43.80 39.72
N ARG A 191 -32.38 -44.05 39.35
CA ARG A 191 -32.76 -44.17 37.92
C ARG A 191 -32.70 -42.83 37.21
N SER A 192 -33.08 -41.73 37.87
CA SER A 192 -32.98 -40.36 37.32
C SER A 192 -31.53 -40.00 37.06
N THR A 193 -30.64 -40.18 38.04
CA THR A 193 -29.21 -39.87 37.88
C THR A 193 -28.55 -40.75 36.82
N GLN A 194 -28.94 -42.03 36.72
CA GLN A 194 -28.46 -42.91 35.66
C GLN A 194 -28.95 -42.47 34.26
N GLN A 195 -30.19 -42.00 34.15
CA GLN A 195 -30.73 -41.46 32.91
C GLN A 195 -30.04 -40.15 32.52
N GLU A 196 -29.80 -39.25 33.47
CA GLU A 196 -29.07 -38.00 33.26
C GLU A 196 -27.63 -38.26 32.81
N LEU A 197 -26.92 -39.22 33.42
CA LEU A 197 -25.58 -39.66 32.98
C LEU A 197 -25.59 -40.26 31.57
N ALA A 198 -26.62 -41.04 31.22
CA ALA A 198 -26.79 -41.57 29.87
C ALA A 198 -27.05 -40.45 28.84
N GLN A 199 -27.82 -39.43 29.20
CA GLN A 199 -28.06 -38.25 28.36
C GLN A 199 -26.79 -37.42 28.18
N GLN A 200 -26.04 -37.18 29.26
CA GLN A 200 -24.77 -36.45 29.20
C GLN A 200 -23.71 -37.20 28.38
N SER A 201 -23.59 -38.52 28.53
CA SER A 201 -22.68 -39.32 27.71
C SER A 201 -23.07 -39.33 26.23
N ALA A 202 -24.36 -39.40 25.90
CA ALA A 202 -24.84 -39.28 24.52
C ALA A 202 -24.55 -37.88 23.93
N ALA A 203 -24.81 -36.81 24.69
CA ALA A 203 -24.49 -35.44 24.28
C ALA A 203 -22.99 -35.23 24.03
N LEU A 204 -22.14 -35.79 24.91
CA LEU A 204 -20.68 -35.75 24.75
C LEU A 204 -20.21 -36.47 23.48
N ILE A 205 -20.79 -37.62 23.15
CA ILE A 205 -20.45 -38.35 21.91
C ILE A 205 -20.87 -37.53 20.69
N THR A 206 -22.05 -36.90 20.71
CA THR A 206 -22.50 -36.05 19.60
C THR A 206 -21.63 -34.81 19.42
N SER A 207 -21.22 -34.15 20.51
CA SER A 207 -20.33 -32.99 20.42
C SER A 207 -18.92 -33.38 19.98
N GLN A 208 -18.40 -34.53 20.41
CA GLN A 208 -17.14 -35.09 19.91
C GLN A 208 -17.19 -35.41 18.41
N PHE A 209 -18.32 -35.91 17.91
CA PHE A 209 -18.50 -36.15 16.48
C PHE A 209 -18.50 -34.83 15.69
N GLN A 210 -19.26 -33.83 16.15
CA GLN A 210 -19.29 -32.49 15.53
C GLN A 210 -17.92 -31.83 15.52
N LEU A 211 -17.15 -31.96 16.61
CA LEU A 211 -15.79 -31.44 16.69
C LEU A 211 -14.88 -32.09 15.64
N LYS A 212 -14.95 -33.41 15.46
CA LYS A 212 -14.19 -34.12 14.41
C LYS A 212 -14.60 -33.70 13.00
N GLU A 213 -15.89 -33.44 12.78
CA GLU A 213 -16.40 -32.96 11.50
C GLU A 213 -15.85 -31.58 11.16
N VAL A 214 -15.91 -30.64 12.12
CA VAL A 214 -15.32 -29.29 11.97
C VAL A 214 -13.80 -29.36 11.80
N GLU A 215 -13.10 -30.24 12.51
CA GLU A 215 -11.64 -30.48 12.32
C GLU A 215 -11.32 -30.97 10.90
N ALA A 216 -12.16 -31.86 10.35
CA ALA A 216 -12.02 -32.34 8.99
C ALA A 216 -12.30 -31.24 7.95
N GLU A 217 -13.32 -30.41 8.17
CA GLU A 217 -13.60 -29.24 7.33
C GLU A 217 -12.48 -28.21 7.37
N ASN A 218 -11.93 -27.92 8.56
CA ASN A 218 -10.78 -27.03 8.71
C ASN A 218 -9.57 -27.57 7.95
N SER A 219 -9.31 -28.89 8.02
CA SER A 219 -8.26 -29.54 7.24
C SER A 219 -8.49 -29.43 5.72
N LYS A 220 -9.75 -29.57 5.25
CA LYS A 220 -10.11 -29.38 3.83
C LYS A 220 -9.89 -27.94 3.38
N LEU A 221 -10.37 -26.95 4.14
CA LEU A 221 -10.19 -25.52 3.84
C LEU A 221 -8.70 -25.15 3.84
N GLN A 222 -7.93 -25.69 4.78
CA GLN A 222 -6.49 -25.47 4.84
C GLN A 222 -5.77 -26.01 3.60
N ASN A 223 -6.19 -27.17 3.08
CA ASN A 223 -5.65 -27.71 1.84
C ASN A 223 -6.07 -26.86 0.63
N HIS A 224 -7.33 -26.44 0.54
CA HIS A 224 -7.78 -25.56 -0.53
C HIS A 224 -7.01 -24.23 -0.56
N LEU A 225 -6.73 -23.64 0.61
CA LEU A 225 -5.89 -22.44 0.73
C LEU A 225 -4.45 -22.70 0.25
N LYS A 226 -3.88 -23.88 0.51
CA LYS A 226 -2.55 -24.26 0.00
C LYS A 226 -2.56 -24.38 -1.52
N ASP A 227 -3.58 -24.99 -2.10
CA ASP A 227 -3.69 -25.19 -3.55
C ASP A 227 -3.84 -23.85 -4.27
N LEU A 228 -4.74 -22.98 -3.79
CA LEU A 228 -4.94 -21.65 -4.36
C LEU A 228 -3.67 -20.79 -4.26
N ASN A 229 -2.95 -20.86 -3.13
CA ASN A 229 -1.66 -20.19 -2.99
C ASN A 229 -0.59 -20.75 -3.94
N GLN A 230 -0.58 -22.06 -4.20
CA GLN A 230 0.33 -22.67 -5.18
C GLN A 230 0.00 -22.17 -6.59
N GLU A 231 -1.29 -22.06 -6.95
CA GLU A 231 -1.71 -21.50 -8.23
C GLU A 231 -1.30 -20.03 -8.38
N TYR A 232 -1.52 -19.19 -7.37
CA TYR A 232 -1.09 -17.79 -7.41
C TYR A 232 0.43 -17.68 -7.57
N ARG A 233 1.21 -18.48 -6.84
CA ARG A 233 2.67 -18.54 -6.98
C ARG A 233 3.09 -18.99 -8.38
N ALA A 234 2.42 -19.98 -8.96
CA ALA A 234 2.69 -20.46 -10.31
C ALA A 234 2.42 -19.36 -11.35
N ARG A 235 1.28 -18.65 -11.26
CA ARG A 235 0.94 -17.54 -12.18
C ARG A 235 1.96 -16.40 -12.07
N LEU A 236 2.32 -15.99 -10.85
CA LEU A 236 3.34 -14.96 -10.64
C LEU A 236 4.71 -15.37 -11.20
N THR A 237 5.08 -16.64 -11.03
CA THR A 237 6.35 -17.16 -11.57
C THR A 237 6.35 -17.12 -13.10
N HIS A 238 5.23 -17.43 -13.74
CA HIS A 238 5.09 -17.30 -15.20
C HIS A 238 5.20 -15.84 -15.64
N TYR A 239 4.52 -14.90 -14.98
CA TYR A 239 4.63 -13.48 -15.34
C TYR A 239 6.06 -12.94 -15.20
N ILE A 240 6.77 -13.31 -14.14
CA ILE A 240 8.19 -12.94 -13.98
C ILE A 240 9.04 -13.58 -15.08
N HIS A 241 8.75 -14.82 -15.44
CA HIS A 241 9.45 -15.52 -16.52
C HIS A 241 9.23 -14.85 -17.88
N ASP A 242 7.99 -14.46 -18.20
CA ASP A 242 7.63 -13.82 -19.47
C ASP A 242 8.32 -12.44 -19.59
N ILE A 243 8.26 -11.62 -18.53
CA ILE A 243 8.92 -10.30 -18.50
C ILE A 243 10.44 -10.43 -18.63
N THR A 244 11.04 -11.43 -17.96
CA THR A 244 12.50 -11.63 -18.03
C THR A 244 12.96 -12.29 -19.33
N ALA A 245 12.08 -13.01 -20.03
CA ALA A 245 12.34 -13.56 -21.36
C ALA A 245 12.37 -12.45 -22.43
N ASP A 246 11.47 -11.47 -22.35
CA ASP A 246 11.39 -10.36 -23.30
C ASP A 246 12.52 -9.33 -23.13
N VAL A 247 12.98 -9.09 -21.91
CA VAL A 247 13.98 -8.04 -21.60
C VAL A 247 15.44 -8.56 -21.61
N GLY A 248 15.64 -9.88 -21.67
CA GLY A 248 16.95 -10.52 -21.91
C GLY A 248 17.62 -11.20 -20.71
N GLY A 249 18.46 -12.20 -20.98
CA GLY A 249 18.96 -13.19 -20.01
C GLY A 249 19.72 -12.69 -18.78
N ARG A 250 20.35 -11.49 -18.82
CA ARG A 250 21.03 -10.93 -17.63
C ARG A 250 20.05 -10.48 -16.55
N LEU A 251 18.89 -9.94 -16.94
CA LEU A 251 17.85 -9.56 -15.97
C LEU A 251 17.28 -10.80 -15.30
N LYS A 252 17.09 -11.88 -16.06
CA LYS A 252 16.67 -13.18 -15.55
C LYS A 252 17.62 -13.72 -14.49
N GLU A 253 18.93 -13.74 -14.77
CA GLU A 253 19.94 -14.19 -13.81
C GLU A 253 19.97 -13.35 -12.52
N PHE A 254 19.83 -12.03 -12.63
CA PHE A 254 19.78 -11.12 -11.49
C PHE A 254 18.52 -11.34 -10.63
N VAL A 255 17.35 -11.40 -11.25
CA VAL A 255 16.07 -11.67 -10.56
C VAL A 255 16.08 -13.05 -9.91
N ASP A 256 16.62 -14.06 -10.60
CA ASP A 256 16.76 -15.41 -10.05
C ASP A 256 17.72 -15.45 -8.85
N SER A 257 18.81 -14.68 -8.87
CA SER A 257 19.73 -14.54 -7.72
C SER A 257 19.03 -13.87 -6.53
N MET A 258 18.37 -12.73 -6.76
CA MET A 258 17.63 -12.01 -5.72
C MET A 258 16.54 -12.89 -5.09
N LEU A 259 15.72 -13.55 -5.91
CA LEU A 259 14.68 -14.47 -5.42
C LEU A 259 15.27 -15.66 -4.66
N ARG A 260 16.48 -16.10 -4.99
CA ARG A 260 17.16 -17.20 -4.28
C ARG A 260 17.68 -16.74 -2.92
N GLU A 261 18.26 -15.55 -2.84
CA GLU A 261 18.70 -14.92 -1.59
C GLU A 261 17.53 -14.64 -0.66
N VAL A 262 16.45 -14.04 -1.17
CA VAL A 262 15.22 -13.79 -0.40
C VAL A 262 14.61 -15.12 0.08
N ARG A 263 14.46 -16.12 -0.79
CA ARG A 263 13.96 -17.45 -0.35
C ARG A 263 14.90 -18.13 0.65
N GLY A 264 16.21 -17.87 0.59
CA GLY A 264 17.19 -18.39 1.53
C GLY A 264 17.09 -17.73 2.90
N SER A 265 16.94 -16.40 2.95
CA SER A 265 16.81 -15.66 4.20
C SER A 265 15.50 -15.99 4.93
N TYR A 266 14.38 -16.08 4.20
CA TYR A 266 13.09 -16.48 4.78
C TYR A 266 13.12 -17.93 5.27
N ARG A 267 13.71 -18.88 4.51
CA ARG A 267 13.84 -20.27 4.97
C ARG A 267 14.71 -20.40 6.23
N SER A 268 15.85 -19.72 6.28
CA SER A 268 16.71 -19.70 7.46
C SER A 268 15.97 -19.13 8.68
N ARG A 269 15.22 -18.03 8.50
CA ARG A 269 14.41 -17.44 9.57
C ARG A 269 13.28 -18.36 10.03
N GLU A 270 12.58 -19.00 9.09
CA GLU A 270 11.51 -19.95 9.39
C GLU A 270 12.04 -21.17 10.14
N GLU A 271 13.21 -21.70 9.75
CA GLU A 271 13.89 -22.79 10.45
C GLU A 271 14.33 -22.40 11.87
N GLN A 272 14.82 -21.17 12.08
CA GLN A 272 15.13 -20.64 13.41
C GLN A 272 13.89 -20.54 14.31
N LEU A 273 12.78 -20.04 13.78
CA LEU A 273 11.52 -19.94 14.54
C LEU A 273 10.97 -21.33 14.85
N THR A 274 10.97 -22.22 13.86
CA THR A 274 10.50 -23.60 14.02
C THR A 274 11.35 -24.37 15.02
N SER A 275 12.67 -24.24 14.97
CA SER A 275 13.58 -24.87 15.94
C SER A 275 13.40 -24.30 17.35
N SER A 276 13.21 -22.99 17.50
CA SER A 276 12.90 -22.36 18.78
C SER A 276 11.58 -22.88 19.37
N VAL A 277 10.51 -22.93 18.57
CA VAL A 277 9.20 -23.49 18.98
C VAL A 277 9.32 -24.95 19.38
N ARG A 278 10.05 -25.77 18.60
CA ARG A 278 10.32 -27.17 18.95
C ARG A 278 11.10 -27.30 20.25
N ASN A 279 12.09 -26.43 20.48
CA ASN A 279 12.87 -26.40 21.71
C ASN A 279 12.01 -26.02 22.92
N TYR A 280 11.16 -25.00 22.81
CA TYR A 280 10.21 -24.62 23.88
C TYR A 280 9.23 -25.75 24.16
N ARG A 281 8.66 -26.38 23.14
CA ARG A 281 7.77 -27.54 23.30
C ARG A 281 8.47 -28.71 23.98
N SER A 282 9.72 -28.99 23.63
CA SER A 282 10.53 -30.02 24.27
C SER A 282 10.82 -29.69 25.74
N ARG A 283 11.16 -28.43 26.05
CA ARG A 283 11.37 -27.97 27.43
C ARG A 283 10.10 -28.04 28.26
N LEU A 284 8.97 -27.64 27.69
CA LEU A 284 7.66 -27.68 28.35
C LEU A 284 7.23 -29.13 28.62
N ASN A 285 7.41 -30.03 27.65
CA ASN A 285 7.15 -31.45 27.85
C ASN A 285 8.05 -32.05 28.94
N LYS A 286 9.35 -31.70 28.96
CA LYS A 286 10.27 -32.13 30.02
C LYS A 286 9.82 -31.62 31.39
N LEU A 287 9.46 -30.34 31.50
CA LEU A 287 8.97 -29.73 32.73
C LEU A 287 7.68 -30.39 33.21
N ASN A 288 6.73 -30.61 32.30
CA ASN A 288 5.47 -31.28 32.60
C ASN A 288 5.71 -32.72 33.08
N ASN A 289 6.60 -33.46 32.43
CA ASN A 289 6.97 -34.82 32.86
C ASN A 289 7.62 -34.80 34.25
N THR A 290 8.51 -33.84 34.54
CA THR A 290 9.10 -33.69 35.88
C THR A 290 8.07 -33.31 36.92
N HIS A 291 7.12 -32.43 36.58
CA HIS A 291 6.03 -32.04 37.46
C HIS A 291 5.12 -33.25 37.77
N GLN A 292 4.71 -34.01 36.76
CA GLN A 292 3.94 -35.24 36.93
C GLN A 292 4.68 -36.29 37.80
N LEU A 293 5.99 -36.47 37.58
CA LEU A 293 6.79 -37.39 38.41
C LEU A 293 6.91 -36.90 39.86
N LEU A 294 7.09 -35.61 40.08
CA LEU A 294 7.15 -35.01 41.41
C LEU A 294 5.81 -35.13 42.15
N LEU A 295 4.72 -34.91 41.43
CA LEU A 295 3.35 -35.11 41.90
C LEU A 295 3.15 -36.57 42.33
N ILE A 296 3.48 -37.55 41.48
CA ILE A 296 3.42 -38.99 41.84
C ILE A 296 4.25 -39.31 43.08
N ALA A 297 5.49 -38.79 43.17
CA ALA A 297 6.35 -38.99 44.33
C ALA A 297 5.75 -38.38 45.61
N TYR A 298 5.15 -37.19 45.49
CA TYR A 298 4.42 -36.53 46.57
C TYR A 298 3.19 -37.33 47.01
N ARG A 299 2.36 -37.83 46.08
CA ARG A 299 1.25 -38.74 46.35
C ARG A 299 1.71 -39.97 47.14
N MET A 300 2.76 -40.64 46.67
CA MET A 300 3.30 -41.83 47.33
C MET A 300 3.84 -41.54 48.73
N GLN A 301 4.58 -40.43 48.90
CA GLN A 301 5.09 -40.02 50.21
C GLN A 301 3.97 -39.66 51.18
N ARG A 302 2.93 -38.97 50.69
CA ARG A 302 1.75 -38.60 51.48
C ARG A 302 0.98 -39.84 51.94
N GLU A 303 0.77 -40.82 51.05
CA GLU A 303 0.15 -42.10 51.40
C GLU A 303 0.97 -42.89 52.42
N GLN A 304 2.31 -42.89 52.30
CA GLN A 304 3.21 -43.50 53.28
C GLN A 304 3.13 -42.81 54.65
N ILE A 305 3.05 -41.48 54.70
CA ILE A 305 2.87 -40.71 55.94
C ILE A 305 1.51 -41.02 56.56
N LEU A 306 0.43 -41.03 55.78
CA LEU A 306 -0.91 -41.40 56.25
C LEU A 306 -0.96 -42.84 56.79
N ALA A 307 -0.31 -43.79 56.13
CA ALA A 307 -0.22 -45.17 56.57
C ALA A 307 0.61 -45.33 57.87
N ARG A 308 1.63 -44.48 58.08
CA ARG A 308 2.50 -44.50 59.27
C ARG A 308 1.93 -43.68 60.44
N ALA A 309 1.21 -42.60 60.17
CA ALA A 309 0.53 -41.76 61.14
C ALA A 309 -0.68 -42.46 61.80
N ALA A 310 -1.22 -43.50 61.16
CA ALA A 310 -2.22 -44.39 61.77
C ALA A 310 -1.69 -45.17 63.00
N GLY A 311 -0.36 -45.20 63.22
CA GLY A 311 0.29 -45.75 64.41
C GLY A 311 1.16 -44.70 65.12
N ASP A 312 0.53 -43.84 65.92
CA ASP A 312 1.15 -43.03 67.01
C ASP A 312 2.22 -41.98 66.64
N GLY A 313 2.21 -41.45 65.40
CA GLY A 313 3.12 -40.35 64.99
C GLY A 313 2.36 -39.14 64.47
N GLY A 314 2.39 -38.02 65.20
CA GLY A 314 1.67 -36.76 64.90
C GLY A 314 2.15 -35.95 63.69
N LEU A 315 2.54 -36.60 62.59
CA LEU A 315 2.92 -35.95 61.34
C LEU A 315 1.67 -35.75 60.47
N GLU A 316 1.29 -34.49 60.27
CA GLU A 316 0.17 -34.11 59.39
C GLU A 316 0.57 -34.26 57.92
N ALA A 317 -0.21 -35.06 57.18
CA ALA A 317 -0.05 -35.19 55.74
C ALA A 317 -0.60 -33.93 55.05
N GLY A 318 0.27 -33.16 54.40
CA GLY A 318 -0.09 -31.90 53.73
C GLY A 318 -1.19 -31.99 52.65
N PRO A 319 -1.50 -30.86 51.97
CA PRO A 319 -2.63 -30.73 51.06
C PRO A 319 -2.67 -31.79 49.94
N PRO A 320 -3.85 -32.18 49.44
CA PRO A 320 -3.97 -33.15 48.34
C PRO A 320 -3.23 -32.69 47.07
N GLU A 321 -2.80 -33.64 46.23
CA GLU A 321 -2.09 -33.29 44.99
C GLU A 321 -2.93 -32.44 44.01
N ALA A 322 -4.26 -32.57 44.06
CA ALA A 322 -5.18 -31.77 43.25
C ALA A 322 -5.05 -30.25 43.50
N THR A 323 -4.48 -29.85 44.64
CA THR A 323 -4.21 -28.43 44.98
C THR A 323 -2.95 -27.88 44.29
N PHE A 324 -2.09 -28.74 43.71
CA PHE A 324 -0.86 -28.36 43.01
C PHE A 324 -0.95 -28.49 41.49
N SER A 325 -2.01 -29.11 40.97
CA SER A 325 -2.32 -29.01 39.55
C SER A 325 -2.72 -27.55 39.30
N PRO A 326 -1.99 -26.80 38.47
CA PRO A 326 -2.38 -25.43 38.18
C PRO A 326 -3.80 -25.49 37.60
N GLY A 327 -4.76 -24.86 38.27
CA GLY A 327 -6.08 -24.67 37.68
C GLY A 327 -5.90 -23.97 36.35
N GLU A 328 -6.71 -24.30 35.34
CA GLU A 328 -6.66 -23.62 34.03
C GLU A 328 -6.64 -22.08 34.16
N SER A 329 -7.14 -21.54 35.27
CA SER A 329 -7.08 -20.14 35.69
C SER A 329 -5.66 -19.58 35.96
N GLU A 330 -4.73 -20.33 36.56
CA GLU A 330 -3.38 -19.83 36.87
C GLU A 330 -2.47 -19.83 35.64
N ILE A 331 -2.54 -20.89 34.83
CA ILE A 331 -1.84 -20.97 33.53
C ILE A 331 -2.41 -19.92 32.57
N ARG A 332 -3.74 -19.67 32.60
CA ARG A 332 -4.36 -18.58 31.85
C ARG A 332 -3.83 -17.22 32.30
N GLY A 333 -3.66 -16.98 33.59
CA GLY A 333 -3.08 -15.72 34.09
C GLY A 333 -1.61 -15.50 33.70
N GLU A 334 -0.77 -16.55 33.68
CA GLU A 334 0.62 -16.44 33.19
C GLU A 334 0.69 -16.24 31.68
N THR A 335 -0.11 -16.99 30.92
CA THR A 335 -0.20 -16.82 29.45
C THR A 335 -0.80 -15.48 29.06
N GLU A 336 -1.75 -14.92 29.82
CA GLU A 336 -2.27 -13.56 29.63
C GLU A 336 -1.21 -12.49 29.87
N ARG A 337 -0.35 -12.65 30.89
CA ARG A 337 0.76 -11.72 31.14
C ARG A 337 1.84 -11.81 30.07
N GLU A 338 2.17 -13.00 29.59
CA GLU A 338 3.09 -13.18 28.47
C GLU A 338 2.50 -12.63 27.15
N LEU A 339 1.20 -12.82 26.91
CA LEU A 339 0.49 -12.21 25.79
C LEU A 339 0.51 -10.68 25.86
N GLN A 340 0.38 -10.10 27.06
CA GLN A 340 0.47 -8.65 27.24
C GLN A 340 1.86 -8.13 26.86
N ARG A 341 2.93 -8.78 27.33
CA ARG A 341 4.31 -8.42 26.95
C ARG A 341 4.55 -8.56 25.45
N LEU A 342 4.06 -9.64 24.84
CA LEU A 342 4.18 -9.84 23.39
C LEU A 342 3.39 -8.81 22.58
N ARG A 343 2.25 -8.32 23.09
CA ARG A 343 1.51 -7.21 22.46
C ARG A 343 2.28 -5.90 22.53
N GLU A 344 2.91 -5.61 23.67
CA GLU A 344 3.76 -4.43 23.85
C GLU A 344 5.00 -4.49 22.93
N ASP A 345 5.67 -5.64 22.88
CA ASP A 345 6.80 -5.88 21.98
C ASP A 345 6.37 -5.76 20.51
N LYS A 346 5.22 -6.35 20.14
CA LYS A 346 4.65 -6.21 18.80
C LYS A 346 4.38 -4.74 18.45
N GLN A 347 3.75 -3.98 19.33
CA GLN A 347 3.52 -2.54 19.10
C GLN A 347 4.83 -1.77 18.97
N SER A 348 5.85 -2.13 19.75
CA SER A 348 7.17 -1.51 19.66
C SER A 348 7.86 -1.80 18.32
N LEU A 349 7.75 -3.04 17.83
CA LEU A 349 8.30 -3.46 16.55
C LEU A 349 7.51 -2.89 15.37
N GLU A 350 6.19 -2.77 15.48
CA GLU A 350 5.35 -2.10 14.48
C GLU A 350 5.71 -0.61 14.38
N LYS A 351 5.94 0.07 15.52
CA LYS A 351 6.45 1.46 15.50
C LYS A 351 7.82 1.55 14.83
N GLN A 352 8.75 0.64 15.14
CA GLN A 352 10.06 0.60 14.47
C GLN A 352 9.96 0.30 12.98
N LEU A 353 9.04 -0.58 12.58
CA LEU A 353 8.78 -0.91 11.18
C LEU A 353 8.19 0.28 10.43
N THR A 354 7.21 0.97 11.00
CA THR A 354 6.63 2.18 10.39
C THR A 354 7.67 3.29 10.25
N ALA A 355 8.55 3.47 11.23
CA ALA A 355 9.65 4.43 11.15
C ALA A 355 10.68 4.04 10.07
N ALA A 356 11.04 2.76 9.98
CA ALA A 356 11.93 2.25 8.93
C ALA A 356 11.29 2.37 7.54
N GLN A 357 10.00 2.07 7.41
CA GLN A 357 9.24 2.24 6.18
C GLN A 357 9.14 3.71 5.77
N GLN A 358 8.94 4.62 6.71
CA GLN A 358 8.95 6.07 6.43
C GLN A 358 10.33 6.56 5.99
N GLN A 359 11.42 6.06 6.59
CA GLN A 359 12.78 6.36 6.12
C GLN A 359 13.04 5.83 4.71
N VAL A 360 12.64 4.59 4.42
CA VAL A 360 12.78 4.00 3.09
C VAL A 360 11.88 4.70 2.08
N CYS A 361 10.65 5.08 2.45
CA CYS A 361 9.77 5.90 1.62
C CYS A 361 10.43 7.26 1.32
N ALA A 362 10.89 7.99 2.34
CA ALA A 362 11.53 9.29 2.13
C ALA A 362 12.75 9.19 1.21
N HIS A 363 13.55 8.14 1.36
CA HIS A 363 14.69 7.90 0.48
C HIS A 363 14.27 7.48 -0.94
N PHE A 364 13.24 6.64 -1.07
CA PHE A 364 12.69 6.20 -2.36
C PHE A 364 11.99 7.32 -3.11
N TYR A 365 11.26 8.22 -2.44
CA TYR A 365 10.62 9.38 -3.08
C TYR A 365 11.67 10.35 -3.63
N LEU A 366 12.76 10.61 -2.90
CA LEU A 366 13.87 11.45 -3.38
C LEU A 366 14.57 10.83 -4.61
N LEU A 367 14.92 9.55 -4.55
CA LEU A 367 15.56 8.83 -5.67
C LEU A 367 14.62 8.64 -6.87
N SER A 368 13.32 8.40 -6.61
CA SER A 368 12.33 8.18 -7.66
C SER A 368 11.97 9.47 -8.38
N GLU A 369 11.95 10.61 -7.69
CA GLU A 369 11.65 11.88 -8.35
C GLU A 369 12.78 12.28 -9.30
N GLU A 370 14.04 12.20 -8.85
CA GLU A 370 15.22 12.47 -9.68
C GLU A 370 15.27 11.53 -10.90
N ALA A 371 15.04 10.23 -10.71
CA ALA A 371 14.99 9.26 -11.81
C ALA A 371 13.84 9.53 -12.80
N TRP A 372 12.67 9.96 -12.32
CA TRP A 372 11.56 10.33 -13.19
C TRP A 372 11.77 11.66 -13.91
N THR A 373 12.47 12.63 -13.29
CA THR A 373 12.86 13.87 -13.98
C THR A 373 13.83 13.60 -15.12
N ASP A 374 14.76 12.67 -14.95
CA ASP A 374 15.69 12.25 -16.01
C ASP A 374 14.96 11.58 -17.18
N ILE A 375 14.04 10.64 -16.89
CA ILE A 375 13.23 9.99 -17.94
C ILE A 375 12.38 11.02 -18.69
N ARG A 376 11.75 11.97 -17.99
CA ARG A 376 10.96 13.04 -18.64
C ARG A 376 11.83 13.99 -19.47
N SER A 377 13.06 14.26 -19.04
CA SER A 377 14.04 15.01 -19.85
C SER A 377 14.37 14.25 -21.13
N GLN A 378 14.72 12.97 -21.03
CA GLN A 378 15.06 12.14 -22.19
C GLN A 378 13.89 12.04 -23.19
N LEU A 379 12.65 11.88 -22.71
CA LEU A 379 11.48 11.85 -23.58
C LEU A 379 11.26 13.18 -24.33
N ARG A 380 11.49 14.32 -23.67
CA ARG A 380 11.43 15.64 -24.32
C ARG A 380 12.53 15.81 -25.37
N ASP A 381 13.74 15.37 -25.05
CA ASP A 381 14.87 15.44 -25.98
C ASP A 381 14.60 14.59 -27.23
N MET A 382 14.06 13.37 -27.07
CA MET A 382 13.65 12.53 -28.20
C MET A 382 12.55 13.19 -29.05
N ALA A 383 11.52 13.76 -28.42
CA ALA A 383 10.45 14.45 -29.13
C ALA A 383 10.97 15.66 -29.94
N ASN A 384 11.94 16.40 -29.36
CA ASN A 384 12.61 17.51 -30.04
C ASN A 384 13.45 17.02 -31.23
N THR A 385 14.17 15.89 -31.09
CA THR A 385 14.92 15.31 -32.21
C THR A 385 14.00 14.87 -33.35
N GLU A 386 12.85 14.25 -33.06
CA GLU A 386 11.87 13.89 -34.08
C GLU A 386 11.30 15.12 -34.82
N ALA A 387 11.05 16.22 -34.10
CA ALA A 387 10.58 17.46 -34.72
C ALA A 387 11.62 18.03 -35.69
N GLN A 388 12.89 18.06 -35.27
CA GLN A 388 14.00 18.50 -36.13
C GLN A 388 14.17 17.60 -37.36
N GLU A 389 13.98 16.28 -37.23
CA GLU A 389 14.02 15.36 -38.37
C GLU A 389 12.87 15.60 -39.35
N ARG A 390 11.65 15.86 -38.85
CA ARG A 390 10.50 16.22 -39.69
C ARG A 390 10.75 17.51 -40.47
N GLU A 391 11.29 18.55 -39.82
CA GLU A 391 11.66 19.80 -40.49
C GLU A 391 12.75 19.57 -41.55
N ARG A 392 13.76 18.75 -41.24
CA ARG A 392 14.81 18.38 -42.19
C ARG A 392 14.22 17.69 -43.43
N LEU A 393 13.29 16.75 -43.24
CA LEU A 393 12.61 16.06 -44.34
C LEU A 393 11.77 17.03 -45.19
N GLN A 394 11.08 17.99 -44.56
CA GLN A 394 10.33 19.03 -45.27
C GLN A 394 11.25 19.93 -46.10
N LEU A 395 12.38 20.37 -45.52
CA LEU A 395 13.38 21.18 -46.22
C LEU A 395 14.00 20.42 -47.39
N VAL A 396 14.33 19.14 -47.22
CA VAL A 396 14.82 18.28 -48.30
C VAL A 396 13.76 18.16 -49.40
N SER A 397 12.50 17.93 -49.05
CA SER A 397 11.40 17.84 -50.04
C SER A 397 11.26 19.13 -50.84
N ARG A 398 11.33 20.28 -50.17
CA ARG A 398 11.29 21.60 -50.82
C ARG A 398 12.51 21.87 -51.68
N ALA A 399 13.70 21.42 -51.25
CA ALA A 399 14.93 21.54 -52.03
C ALA A 399 14.85 20.72 -53.33
N VAL A 400 14.36 19.47 -53.27
CA VAL A 400 14.15 18.62 -54.46
C VAL A 400 13.19 19.25 -55.44
N LEU A 401 12.08 19.84 -54.96
CA LEU A 401 11.14 20.55 -55.83
C LEU A 401 11.79 21.79 -56.49
N ALA A 402 12.60 22.54 -55.74
CA ALA A 402 13.32 23.68 -56.29
C ALA A 402 14.37 23.23 -57.34
N GLU A 403 15.08 22.12 -57.11
CA GLU A 403 16.00 21.52 -58.09
C GLU A 403 15.26 21.11 -59.37
N GLN A 404 14.08 20.51 -59.25
CA GLN A 404 13.23 20.17 -60.41
C GLN A 404 12.82 21.42 -61.19
N GLN A 405 12.38 22.48 -60.52
CA GLN A 405 12.04 23.75 -61.18
C GLN A 405 13.24 24.36 -61.94
N VAL A 406 14.45 24.28 -61.36
CA VAL A 406 15.66 24.74 -62.04
C VAL A 406 15.95 23.88 -63.27
N CYS A 407 15.80 22.56 -63.18
CA CYS A 407 15.94 21.67 -64.34
C CYS A 407 14.93 22.01 -65.44
N GLU A 408 13.65 22.24 -65.11
CA GLU A 408 12.62 22.64 -66.08
C GLU A 408 12.94 23.98 -66.75
N LEU A 409 13.41 24.97 -65.98
CA LEU A 409 13.83 26.26 -66.51
C LEU A 409 15.07 26.12 -67.40
N GLN A 410 16.03 25.27 -67.02
CA GLN A 410 17.22 24.97 -67.80
C GLN A 410 16.84 24.33 -69.14
N GLU A 411 15.95 23.34 -69.14
CA GLU A 411 15.42 22.71 -70.35
C GLU A 411 14.67 23.71 -71.24
N TYR A 412 13.88 24.62 -70.66
CA TYR A 412 13.23 25.69 -71.41
C TYR A 412 14.24 26.63 -72.08
N VAL A 413 15.28 27.03 -71.34
CA VAL A 413 16.36 27.85 -71.88
C VAL A 413 17.06 27.12 -73.01
N ASP A 414 17.44 25.85 -72.82
CA ASP A 414 18.18 25.09 -73.83
C ASP A 414 17.35 24.82 -75.09
N ASN A 415 16.09 24.43 -74.94
CA ASN A 415 15.21 24.08 -76.06
C ASN A 415 14.67 25.32 -76.81
N HIS A 416 14.22 26.35 -76.09
CA HIS A 416 13.43 27.43 -76.69
C HIS A 416 14.21 28.72 -76.87
N LEU A 417 15.00 29.13 -75.88
CA LEU A 417 15.78 30.37 -75.97
C LEU A 417 17.10 30.11 -76.69
N GLY A 418 17.83 29.06 -76.34
CA GLY A 418 19.13 28.70 -76.89
C GLY A 418 19.07 28.43 -78.39
N SER A 419 18.08 27.67 -78.87
CA SER A 419 17.91 27.40 -80.30
C SER A 419 17.49 28.65 -81.08
N ARG A 420 16.55 29.45 -80.55
CA ARG A 420 16.08 30.68 -81.21
C ARG A 420 17.16 31.77 -81.24
N TYR A 421 17.85 32.02 -80.13
CA TYR A 421 18.94 32.99 -80.10
C TYR A 421 20.11 32.55 -80.98
N LYS A 422 20.45 31.26 -81.03
CA LYS A 422 21.48 30.76 -81.96
C LYS A 422 21.07 30.99 -83.42
N LEU A 423 19.83 30.69 -83.79
CA LEU A 423 19.31 30.93 -85.14
C LEU A 423 19.29 32.42 -85.49
N GLU A 424 18.84 33.28 -84.58
CA GLU A 424 18.77 34.73 -84.81
C GLU A 424 20.16 35.36 -84.86
N VAL A 425 21.10 34.94 -84.00
CA VAL A 425 22.51 35.36 -84.10
C VAL A 425 23.12 34.93 -85.44
N THR A 426 22.79 33.73 -85.93
CA THR A 426 23.25 33.26 -87.24
C THR A 426 22.64 34.09 -88.37
N ARG A 427 21.34 34.42 -88.28
CA ARG A 427 20.63 35.30 -89.22
C ARG A 427 21.20 36.72 -89.22
N LEU A 428 21.44 37.30 -88.05
CA LEU A 428 22.01 38.65 -87.90
C LEU A 428 23.47 38.70 -88.39
N ARG A 429 24.28 37.66 -88.13
CA ARG A 429 25.64 37.55 -88.69
C ARG A 429 25.64 37.49 -90.21
N ARG A 430 24.65 36.82 -90.82
CA ARG A 430 24.46 36.77 -92.27
C ARG A 430 24.03 38.13 -92.84
N MET A 431 23.17 38.87 -92.13
CA MET A 431 22.74 40.23 -92.49
C MET A 431 23.88 41.25 -92.41
N LEU A 432 24.83 41.07 -91.50
CA LEU A 432 25.99 41.95 -91.31
C LEU A 432 27.20 41.59 -92.20
N GLY A 433 27.08 40.60 -93.10
CA GLY A 433 28.14 40.24 -94.05
C GLY A 433 29.40 39.60 -93.43
N LEU A 434 29.31 39.09 -92.20
CA LEU A 434 30.43 38.52 -91.43
C LEU A 434 30.66 37.01 -91.68
N GLU A 435 30.18 36.46 -92.80
CA GLU A 435 30.46 35.08 -93.20
C GLU A 435 31.77 34.98 -94.01
N ALA A 436 32.90 35.35 -93.40
CA ALA A 436 34.24 34.85 -93.77
C ALA A 436 35.32 35.39 -92.81
N GLY A 437 35.94 34.49 -92.03
CA GLY A 437 37.14 34.81 -91.25
C GLY A 437 37.49 33.73 -90.24
N ARG A 438 38.31 32.75 -90.65
CA ARG A 438 39.00 31.82 -89.74
C ARG A 438 39.85 32.61 -88.73
N SER A 439 39.82 32.16 -87.47
CA SER A 439 40.97 32.28 -86.56
C SER A 439 41.13 30.97 -85.80
N GLN A 440 42.23 30.26 -86.07
CA GLN A 440 42.78 29.24 -85.19
C GLN A 440 43.20 29.91 -83.88
N SER A 441 42.78 29.37 -82.72
CA SER A 441 43.60 29.32 -81.51
C SER A 441 42.96 28.44 -80.43
N ALA A 442 43.84 27.64 -79.82
CA ALA A 442 43.73 26.90 -78.56
C ALA A 442 42.86 25.64 -78.52
N GLU A 443 43.55 24.50 -78.67
CA GLU A 443 43.20 23.20 -78.09
C GLU A 443 42.93 23.27 -76.57
N LEU A 444 41.96 22.44 -76.14
CA LEU A 444 41.86 21.62 -74.91
C LEU A 444 40.45 21.68 -74.28
N PRO A 445 39.99 20.63 -73.58
CA PRO A 445 39.80 19.26 -74.04
C PRO A 445 38.32 18.81 -73.88
N LYS A 446 37.96 17.71 -74.55
CA LYS A 446 36.65 17.03 -74.41
C LYS A 446 36.31 16.75 -72.93
N PRO A 447 35.06 16.95 -72.47
CA PRO A 447 34.64 16.33 -71.22
C PRO A 447 34.53 14.82 -71.46
N ARG A 448 35.33 14.05 -70.71
CA ARG A 448 35.11 12.61 -70.54
C ARG A 448 33.77 12.40 -69.82
N PRO A 449 33.03 11.30 -70.07
CA PRO A 449 31.93 10.92 -69.21
C PRO A 449 32.51 10.63 -67.82
N GLN A 450 32.18 11.47 -66.83
CA GLN A 450 32.45 11.14 -65.45
C GLN A 450 31.45 10.08 -65.03
N ASN A 451 31.94 8.84 -64.91
CA ASN A 451 31.36 7.84 -64.04
C ASN A 451 31.12 8.50 -62.67
N THR A 452 29.87 8.70 -62.31
CA THR A 452 29.49 8.92 -60.93
C THR A 452 29.73 7.59 -60.20
N SER A 453 30.90 7.48 -59.60
CA SER A 453 31.14 6.55 -58.50
C SER A 453 30.10 6.85 -57.43
N LEU A 454 29.10 5.97 -57.30
CA LEU A 454 28.27 5.84 -56.12
C LEU A 454 29.18 5.59 -54.91
N ARG A 455 29.63 6.68 -54.27
CA ARG A 455 30.24 6.61 -52.95
C ARG A 455 29.09 6.56 -51.96
N ASN A 456 28.62 5.35 -51.70
CA ASN A 456 27.80 5.04 -50.53
C ASN A 456 28.63 5.41 -49.30
N THR A 457 28.46 6.63 -48.79
CA THR A 457 28.70 6.90 -47.38
C THR A 457 27.40 6.61 -46.66
N SER A 458 27.21 5.34 -46.35
CA SER A 458 26.39 4.93 -45.22
C SER A 458 26.97 5.63 -43.99
N LYS A 459 26.34 6.72 -43.59
CA LYS A 459 26.32 7.11 -42.19
C LYS A 459 24.94 6.72 -41.70
N GLU A 460 24.93 5.57 -41.04
CA GLU A 460 24.01 5.28 -39.96
C GLU A 460 23.94 6.51 -39.06
N ILE A 461 22.76 7.11 -38.98
CA ILE A 461 22.13 7.53 -37.74
C ILE A 461 20.71 6.98 -37.83
#